data_AF-A0A2D9EWU8-F1
#
_entry.id   AF-A0A2D9EWU8-F1
#
_cell.length_a   1.000
_cell.length_b   1.000
_cell.length_c   1.000
_cell.angle_alpha   90.00
_cell.angle_beta   90.00
_cell.angle_gamma   90.00
#
_symmetry.space_group_name_H-M   'P 1'
#
loop_
_entity.id
_entity.type
_entity.pdbx_description
1 polymer ?
#
loop_
_entity_poly.entity_id
_entity_poly.type
_entity_poly.pdbx_seq_one_letter_code
_entity_poly.pdbx_strand_id
1 'polypeptide(L)'
;DEDANALGLSTLSGAHDVLVPRICDLLRETGMGNVMVFLGGIIPDRDHESMFSSGVRAIFGPGSRTDEILSFLDEANSRVESGAPIGVGDEDGWRWN
;
A
#
# COMPACT_ATOMS: atom_id res chain seq x y z
N ASP A 1 -10.20 -10.40 17.87
CA ASP A 1 -9.79 -9.19 17.17
C ASP A 1 -8.56 -9.50 16.35
N GLU A 2 -8.71 -9.51 15.03
CA GLU A 2 -7.59 -9.46 14.09
C GLU A 2 -7.56 -8.05 13.52
N ASP A 3 -6.91 -7.12 14.23
CA ASP A 3 -6.66 -5.77 13.73
C ASP A 3 -5.52 -5.84 12.71
N ALA A 4 -5.86 -6.19 11.47
CA ALA A 4 -4.88 -6.22 10.39
C ALA A 4 -4.35 -4.81 10.09
N ASN A 5 -3.11 -4.53 10.48
CA ASN A 5 -2.46 -3.23 10.22
C ASN A 5 -2.04 -3.03 8.75
N ALA A 6 -2.02 -4.11 7.95
CA ALA A 6 -1.59 -4.08 6.58
C ALA A 6 -2.39 -5.04 5.69
N LEU A 7 -2.57 -4.66 4.43
CA LEU A 7 -3.19 -5.42 3.36
C LEU A 7 -2.25 -5.45 2.14
N GLY A 8 -1.72 -6.64 1.85
CA GLY A 8 -0.95 -6.90 0.63
C GLY A 8 -1.83 -7.42 -0.49
N LEU A 9 -1.88 -6.73 -1.63
CA LEU A 9 -2.63 -7.16 -2.82
C LEU A 9 -1.69 -7.66 -3.91
N SER A 10 -1.86 -8.92 -4.33
CA SER A 10 -1.12 -9.47 -5.47
C SER A 10 -1.97 -9.38 -6.74
N THR A 11 -1.47 -8.66 -7.76
CA THR A 11 -2.17 -8.45 -9.04
C THR A 11 -1.33 -8.96 -10.22
N LEU A 12 -1.88 -9.96 -10.91
CA LEU A 12 -1.34 -10.51 -12.16
C LEU A 12 -2.22 -10.14 -13.37
N SER A 13 -3.42 -9.61 -13.13
CA SER A 13 -4.38 -9.21 -14.14
C SER A 13 -4.41 -7.67 -14.25
N GLY A 14 -4.56 -7.14 -15.47
CA GLY A 14 -4.56 -5.70 -15.74
C GLY A 14 -5.78 -4.92 -15.23
N ALA A 15 -6.36 -5.33 -14.10
CA ALA A 15 -7.49 -4.68 -13.44
C ALA A 15 -7.09 -3.89 -12.17
N HIS A 16 -5.78 -3.75 -11.90
CA HIS A 16 -5.25 -3.01 -10.75
C HIS A 16 -5.77 -1.57 -10.72
N ASP A 17 -5.87 -0.91 -11.88
CA ASP A 17 -6.33 0.47 -12.03
C ASP A 17 -7.78 0.70 -11.57
N VAL A 18 -8.60 -0.34 -11.50
CA VAL A 18 -10.00 -0.25 -11.06
C VAL A 18 -10.16 -0.80 -9.65
N LEU A 19 -9.57 -1.95 -9.37
CA LEU A 19 -9.79 -2.66 -8.11
C LEU A 19 -9.05 -2.00 -6.95
N VAL A 20 -7.79 -1.59 -7.14
CA VAL A 20 -6.98 -1.04 -6.06
C VAL A 20 -7.56 0.28 -5.54
N PRO A 21 -7.89 1.28 -6.39
CA PRO A 21 -8.49 2.52 -5.90
C PRO A 21 -9.81 2.26 -5.16
N ARG A 22 -10.64 1.36 -5.70
CA ARG A 22 -11.92 1.01 -5.07
C ARG A 22 -11.74 0.37 -3.70
N ILE A 23 -10.73 -0.48 -3.51
CA ILE A 23 -10.41 -1.08 -2.21
C ILE A 23 -9.95 0.00 -1.22
N CYS A 24 -9.06 0.89 -1.64
CA CYS A 24 -8.58 1.98 -0.78
C CYS A 24 -9.72 2.92 -0.36
N ASP A 25 -10.63 3.26 -1.28
CA ASP A 25 -11.82 4.07 -0.96
C ASP A 25 -12.74 3.37 0.03
N LEU A 26 -13.03 2.07 -0.18
CA LEU A 26 -13.85 1.29 0.74
C LEU A 26 -13.22 1.23 2.14
N LEU A 27 -11.91 1.05 2.24
CA LEU A 27 -11.20 1.08 3.53
C LEU A 27 -11.36 2.43 4.24
N ARG A 28 -11.32 3.56 3.50
CA ARG A 28 -11.59 4.88 4.09
C ARG A 28 -13.04 5.00 4.54
N GLU A 29 -13.99 4.60 3.69
CA GLU A 29 -15.43 4.68 3.96
C GLU A 29 -15.86 3.85 5.17
N THR A 30 -15.20 2.72 5.42
CA THR A 30 -15.49 1.84 6.57
C THR A 30 -14.76 2.23 7.85
N GLY A 31 -14.04 3.36 7.86
CA GLY A 31 -13.27 3.82 9.02
C GLY A 31 -11.94 3.08 9.23
N MET A 32 -11.50 2.30 8.24
CA MET A 32 -10.23 1.55 8.23
C MET A 32 -9.12 2.32 7.48
N GLY A 33 -9.17 3.66 7.52
CA GLY A 33 -8.18 4.52 6.86
C GLY A 33 -6.76 4.35 7.40
N ASN A 34 -6.58 3.75 8.58
CA ASN A 34 -5.29 3.42 9.18
C ASN A 34 -4.63 2.16 8.61
N VAL A 35 -5.34 1.37 7.78
CA VAL A 35 -4.80 0.15 7.17
C VAL A 35 -3.83 0.52 6.06
N MET A 36 -2.60 0.01 6.15
CA MET A 36 -1.58 0.15 5.11
C MET A 36 -1.90 -0.76 3.93
N VAL A 37 -1.83 -0.26 2.70
CA VAL A 37 -1.99 -1.08 1.49
C VAL A 37 -0.69 -1.08 0.68
N PHE A 38 -0.23 -2.25 0.26
CA PHE A 38 0.87 -2.38 -0.68
C PHE A 38 0.54 -3.40 -1.77
N LEU A 39 1.17 -3.25 -2.93
CA LEU A 39 0.91 -4.08 -4.09
C LEU A 39 2.11 -4.98 -4.39
N GLY A 40 1.82 -6.17 -4.91
CA GLY A 40 2.78 -7.05 -5.54
C GLY A 40 2.30 -7.49 -6.93
N GLY A 41 3.22 -7.81 -7.82
CA GLY A 41 2.90 -8.35 -9.16
C GLY A 41 3.32 -7.43 -10.30
N ILE A 42 2.67 -7.56 -11.46
CA ILE A 42 3.08 -6.84 -12.68
C ILE A 42 2.20 -5.61 -12.87
N ILE A 43 2.68 -4.45 -12.39
CA ILE A 43 2.00 -3.16 -12.54
C ILE A 43 2.88 -2.24 -13.41
N PRO A 44 2.37 -1.73 -14.55
CA PRO A 44 3.11 -0.81 -15.41
C PRO A 44 3.48 0.49 -14.69
N ASP A 45 4.71 0.99 -14.86
CA ASP A 45 5.21 2.19 -14.18
C ASP A 45 4.31 3.43 -14.35
N ARG A 46 3.68 3.58 -15.53
CA ARG A 46 2.72 4.67 -15.81
C ARG A 46 1.50 4.67 -14.89
N ASP A 47 1.18 3.53 -14.29
CA ASP A 47 0.01 3.35 -13.43
C ASP A 47 0.39 3.54 -11.94
N HIS A 48 1.70 3.53 -11.61
CA HIS A 48 2.18 3.62 -10.21
C HIS A 48 1.73 4.89 -9.51
N GLU A 49 1.83 6.05 -10.18
CA GLU A 49 1.45 7.34 -9.59
C GLU A 49 -0.04 7.38 -9.21
N SER A 50 -0.90 6.76 -10.04
CA SER A 50 -2.32 6.61 -9.74
C SER A 50 -2.54 5.70 -8.52
N MET A 51 -1.76 4.62 -8.41
CA MET A 51 -1.85 3.70 -7.26
C MET A 51 -1.42 4.40 -5.97
N PHE A 52 -0.31 5.14 -5.98
CA PHE A 52 0.15 5.91 -4.83
C PHE A 52 -0.85 7.00 -4.43
N SER A 53 -1.40 7.72 -5.42
CA SER A 53 -2.47 8.72 -5.19
C SER A 53 -3.72 8.10 -4.58
N SER A 54 -3.96 6.82 -4.86
CA SER A 54 -5.06 6.05 -4.28
C SER A 54 -4.80 5.58 -2.85
N GLY A 55 -3.61 5.82 -2.29
CA GLY A 55 -3.25 5.47 -0.90
C GLY A 55 -2.37 4.22 -0.75
N VAL A 56 -1.92 3.64 -1.87
CA VAL A 56 -0.91 2.56 -1.83
C VAL A 56 0.40 3.11 -1.28
N ARG A 57 1.10 2.31 -0.48
CA ARG A 57 2.38 2.67 0.14
C ARG A 57 3.58 2.05 -0.54
N ALA A 58 3.45 0.90 -1.20
CA ALA A 58 4.56 0.28 -1.92
C ALA A 58 4.05 -0.54 -3.09
N ILE A 59 4.89 -0.72 -4.11
CA ILE A 59 4.63 -1.57 -5.27
C ILE A 59 5.85 -2.48 -5.49
N PHE A 60 5.67 -3.78 -5.33
CA PHE A 60 6.71 -4.78 -5.51
C PHE A 60 6.53 -5.53 -6.83
N GLY A 61 7.35 -5.14 -7.81
CA GLY A 61 7.34 -5.70 -9.16
C GLY A 61 8.02 -7.07 -9.28
N PRO A 62 8.07 -7.65 -10.49
CA PRO A 62 8.87 -8.84 -10.77
C PRO A 62 10.34 -8.60 -10.43
N GLY A 63 10.92 -9.50 -9.64
CA GLY A 63 12.32 -9.40 -9.22
C GLY A 63 12.56 -8.56 -7.96
N SER A 64 11.52 -7.98 -7.34
CA SER A 64 11.63 -7.37 -6.01
C SER A 64 12.19 -8.38 -5.02
N ARG A 65 13.23 -7.95 -4.29
CA ARG A 65 13.93 -8.82 -3.36
C ARG A 65 13.20 -8.87 -2.04
N THR A 66 13.30 -10.00 -1.36
CA THR A 66 12.72 -10.15 -0.01
C THR A 66 13.30 -9.12 0.97
N ASP A 67 14.59 -8.76 0.84
CA ASP A 67 15.20 -7.71 1.66
C ASP A 67 14.58 -6.31 1.48
N GLU A 68 14.08 -5.98 0.29
CA GLU A 68 13.38 -4.72 0.04
C GLU A 68 12.02 -4.69 0.75
N ILE A 69 11.29 -5.82 0.70
CA ILE A 69 10.00 -5.97 1.39
C ILE A 69 10.19 -5.89 2.92
N LEU A 70 11.25 -6.53 3.44
CA LEU A 70 11.58 -6.45 4.87
C LEU A 70 11.90 -5.01 5.28
N SER A 71 12.71 -4.30 4.48
CA SER A 71 13.06 -2.89 4.74
C SER A 71 11.82 -1.98 4.75
N PHE A 72 10.87 -2.23 3.85
CA PHE A 72 9.60 -1.52 3.82
C PHE A 72 8.79 -1.74 5.10
N LEU A 73 8.71 -2.99 5.57
CA LEU A 73 7.97 -3.33 6.79
C LEU A 73 8.64 -2.74 8.03
N ASP A 74 9.98 -2.73 8.09
CA ASP A 74 10.73 -2.12 9.19
C ASP A 74 10.50 -0.60 9.24
N GLU A 75 10.55 0.10 8.09
CA GLU A 75 10.22 1.52 8.01
C GLU A 75 8.77 1.78 8.44
N ALA A 76 7.82 0.98 7.93
CA ALA A 76 6.43 1.12 8.30
C ALA A 76 6.21 0.97 9.81
N ASN A 77 6.91 0.02 10.45
CA ASN A 77 6.87 -0.16 11.89
C ASN A 77 7.45 1.05 12.64
N SER A 78 8.59 1.59 12.19
CA SER A 78 9.19 2.79 12.80
C SER A 78 8.26 4.01 12.72
N ARG A 79 7.51 4.14 11.63
CA ARG A 79 6.47 5.19 11.49
C ARG A 79 5.36 5.01 12.51
N VAL A 80 4.86 3.79 12.68
CA VAL A 80 3.84 3.49 13.71
C VAL A 80 4.35 3.83 15.11
N GLU A 81 5.59 3.46 15.44
CA GLU A 81 6.21 3.76 16.74
C GLU A 81 6.36 5.28 17.01
N SER A 82 6.58 6.07 15.95
CA SER A 82 6.67 7.53 16.03
C SER A 82 5.32 8.25 15.94
N GLY A 83 4.22 7.50 15.80
CA GLY A 83 2.88 8.05 15.61
C GLY A 83 2.65 8.65 14.22
N ALA A 84 3.55 8.39 13.28
CA ALA A 84 3.38 8.78 11.89
C ALA A 84 2.37 7.85 11.20
N PRO A 85 1.51 8.39 10.34
CA PRO A 85 0.50 7.61 9.65
C PRO A 85 1.13 6.71 8.56
N ILE A 86 0.49 5.55 8.34
CA ILE A 86 0.88 4.54 7.34
C ILE A 86 -0.31 4.09 6.46
N GLY A 87 -1.54 4.40 6.88
CA GLY A 87 -2.74 3.85 6.27
C GLY A 87 -3.19 4.61 5.03
N VAL A 88 -4.12 4.03 4.26
CA VAL A 88 -4.66 4.63 3.02
C VAL A 88 -5.31 6.01 3.21
N GLY A 89 -5.77 6.33 4.42
CA GLY A 89 -6.35 7.63 4.78
C GLY A 89 -5.32 8.72 5.03
N ASP A 90 -4.03 8.40 4.98
CA ASP A 90 -2.96 9.36 5.19
C ASP A 90 -2.78 10.29 3.98
N GLU A 91 -2.88 11.59 4.24
CA GLU A 91 -2.68 12.68 3.28
C GLU A 91 -1.20 13.13 3.22
N ASP A 92 -0.36 12.74 4.19
CA ASP A 92 1.08 13.07 4.19
C ASP A 92 1.83 12.39 3.03
N GLY A 93 1.19 11.39 2.39
CA GLY A 93 1.62 10.86 1.09
C GLY A 93 2.91 10.05 1.15
N TRP A 94 3.25 9.48 2.31
CA TRP A 94 4.39 8.58 2.38
C TRP A 94 4.21 7.40 1.42
N ARG A 95 5.29 7.13 0.67
CA ARG A 95 5.40 5.96 -0.20
C ARG A 95 6.82 5.42 -0.16
N TRP A 96 6.90 4.12 -0.25
CA TRP A 96 8.10 3.34 -0.46
C TRP A 96 8.52 3.42 -1.92
N ASN A 97 9.82 3.49 -2.13
CA ASN A 97 10.46 3.81 -3.41
C ASN A 97 11.09 2.55 -4.00
#